data_AF-A0A842S4C6-F1
#
_entry.id   AF-A0A842S4C6-F1
#
_cell.length_a   1.000
_cell.length_b   1.000
_cell.length_c   1.000
_cell.angle_alpha   90.00
_cell.angle_beta   90.00
_cell.angle_gamma   90.00
#
_symmetry.space_group_name_H-M   'P 1'
#
loop_
_entity.id
_entity.type
_entity.pdbx_description
1 polymer ?
#
loop_
_entity_poly.entity_id
_entity_poly.type
_entity_poly.pdbx_seq_one_letter_code
_entity_poly.pdbx_strand_id
1 'polypeptide(L)'
;MNLNDFKKELPNIFEKVKKDVKRCYGRQRAGLSLGLAELGMFKGGFIGGLHFHPGTSIVMNTTPLKMILADQSYEVIWSYAYHILLHEYIHSLGVINERQCRVVTKEISEEIFK
;
A
#
# COMPACT_ATOMS: atom_id res chain seq x y z
N MET A 1 13.58 6.27 -12.52
CA MET A 1 12.56 7.23 -12.03
C MET A 1 12.98 7.69 -10.64
N ASN A 2 12.87 8.98 -10.29
CA ASN A 2 13.23 9.42 -8.94
C ASN A 2 12.00 9.42 -8.01
N LEU A 3 12.23 9.54 -6.69
CA LEU A 3 11.15 9.51 -5.70
C LEU A 3 10.11 10.61 -5.94
N ASN A 4 10.51 11.83 -6.30
CA ASN A 4 9.58 12.95 -6.48
C ASN A 4 8.63 12.75 -7.66
N ASP A 5 9.08 12.06 -8.70
CA ASP A 5 8.22 11.69 -9.83
C ASP A 5 7.20 10.63 -9.39
N PHE A 6 7.67 9.57 -8.73
CA PHE A 6 6.79 8.50 -8.26
C PHE A 6 5.77 8.97 -7.20
N LYS A 7 6.12 9.97 -6.38
CA LYS A 7 5.20 10.62 -5.44
C LYS A 7 3.93 11.15 -6.10
N LYS A 8 4.01 11.62 -7.35
CA LYS A 8 2.87 12.14 -8.10
C LYS A 8 1.95 11.02 -8.60
N GLU A 9 2.47 9.81 -8.73
CA GLU A 9 1.71 8.64 -9.18
C GLU A 9 0.99 7.91 -8.03
N LEU A 10 1.56 7.95 -6.82
CA LEU A 10 1.02 7.27 -5.64
C LEU A 10 -0.48 7.56 -5.37
N PRO A 11 -0.99 8.80 -5.50
CA PRO A 11 -2.43 9.04 -5.39
C PRO A 11 -3.27 8.24 -6.39
N ASN A 12 -2.81 8.10 -7.63
CA ASN A 12 -3.51 7.32 -8.66
C ASN A 12 -3.51 5.83 -8.32
N ILE A 13 -2.38 5.31 -7.83
CA ILE A 13 -2.27 3.92 -7.35
C ILE A 13 -3.24 3.70 -6.18
N PHE A 14 -3.31 4.65 -5.24
CA PHE A 14 -4.20 4.56 -4.09
C PHE A 14 -5.68 4.62 -4.48
N GLU A 15 -6.05 5.47 -5.43
CA GLU A 15 -7.41 5.49 -5.99
C GLU A 15 -7.76 4.18 -6.70
N LYS A 16 -6.78 3.56 -7.39
CA LYS A 16 -6.97 2.22 -7.95
C LYS A 16 -7.23 1.18 -6.87
N VAL A 17 -6.43 1.15 -5.80
CA VAL A 17 -6.65 0.26 -4.63
C VAL A 17 -8.07 0.41 -4.08
N LYS A 18 -8.54 1.64 -3.84
CA LYS A 18 -9.91 1.88 -3.34
C LYS A 18 -10.97 1.31 -4.27
N LYS A 19 -10.83 1.51 -5.58
CA LYS A 19 -11.77 0.99 -6.59
C LYS A 19 -11.78 -0.53 -6.63
N ASP A 20 -10.60 -1.13 -6.61
CA ASP A 20 -10.42 -2.58 -6.67
C ASP A 20 -10.97 -3.26 -5.42
N VAL A 21 -10.68 -2.73 -4.22
CA VAL A 21 -11.25 -3.25 -2.97
C VAL A 21 -12.77 -3.09 -2.94
N LYS A 22 -13.30 -1.95 -3.41
CA LYS A 22 -14.75 -1.75 -3.53
C LYS A 22 -15.37 -2.78 -4.48
N ARG A 23 -14.71 -3.09 -5.59
CA ARG A 23 -15.16 -4.09 -6.57
C ARG A 23 -15.22 -5.49 -5.97
N CYS A 24 -14.17 -5.90 -5.26
CA CYS A 24 -14.07 -7.26 -4.69
C CYS A 24 -14.87 -7.43 -3.39
N TYR A 25 -14.98 -6.39 -2.57
CA TYR A 25 -15.45 -6.51 -1.19
C TYR A 25 -16.69 -5.66 -0.87
N GLY A 26 -17.15 -4.83 -1.81
CA GLY A 26 -18.33 -3.96 -1.65
C GLY A 26 -18.18 -2.86 -0.59
N ARG A 27 -17.00 -2.75 0.05
CA ARG A 27 -16.72 -1.80 1.13
C ARG A 27 -15.77 -0.70 0.65
N GLN A 28 -15.97 0.49 1.18
CA GLN A 28 -15.09 1.64 0.95
C GLN A 28 -14.97 2.44 2.25
N ARG A 29 -13.78 2.97 2.53
CA ARG A 29 -13.54 3.97 3.58
C ARG A 29 -13.20 5.32 2.96
N ALA A 30 -14.01 6.33 3.27
CA ALA A 30 -13.77 7.72 2.90
C ALA A 30 -12.83 8.40 3.91
N GLY A 31 -12.25 9.54 3.52
CA GLY A 31 -11.47 10.39 4.42
C GLY A 31 -10.08 9.87 4.79
N LEU A 32 -9.51 8.95 4.00
CA LEU A 32 -8.13 8.51 4.20
C LEU A 32 -7.13 9.44 3.49
N SER A 33 -6.13 9.90 4.23
CA SER A 33 -4.97 10.60 3.68
C SER A 33 -3.82 9.62 3.41
N LEU A 34 -3.10 9.86 2.31
CA LEU A 34 -1.87 9.13 1.98
C LEU A 34 -0.67 10.03 2.30
N GLY A 35 0.21 9.53 3.15
CA GLY A 35 1.46 10.18 3.53
C GLY A 35 2.68 9.36 3.13
N LEU A 36 3.83 10.01 3.12
CA LEU A 36 5.12 9.38 2.94
C LEU A 36 6.02 9.81 4.08
N ALA A 37 6.62 8.83 4.76
CA ALA A 37 7.57 9.09 5.83
C ALA A 37 8.76 8.16 5.73
N GLU A 38 9.87 8.55 6.34
CA GLU A 38 10.99 7.66 6.56
C GLU A 38 10.72 6.87 7.85
N LEU A 39 10.33 5.60 7.72
CA LEU A 39 10.06 4.72 8.85
C LEU A 39 11.23 3.78 9.15
N GLY A 40 12.34 3.94 8.43
CA GLY A 40 13.58 3.18 8.59
C GLY A 40 13.49 1.72 8.12
N MET A 41 14.55 0.97 8.40
CA MET A 41 14.67 -0.48 8.24
C MET A 41 15.33 -1.06 9.50
N PHE A 42 15.07 -2.33 9.81
CA PHE A 42 15.73 -3.00 10.93
C PHE A 42 16.35 -4.32 10.46
N LYS A 43 17.28 -4.88 11.24
CA LYS A 43 17.96 -6.12 10.87
C LYS A 43 16.92 -7.25 10.76
N GLY A 44 16.71 -7.76 9.54
CA GLY A 44 15.72 -8.82 9.25
C GLY A 44 14.38 -8.35 8.69
N GLY A 45 14.17 -7.06 8.41
CA GLY A 45 12.94 -6.59 7.78
C GLY A 45 12.80 -5.08 7.63
N PHE A 46 11.65 -4.63 7.17
CA PHE A 46 11.30 -3.22 7.09
C PHE A 46 9.78 -3.04 7.21
N ILE A 47 9.36 -1.83 7.60
CA ILE A 47 7.96 -1.42 7.56
C ILE A 47 7.68 -0.88 6.15
N GLY A 48 6.82 -1.53 5.37
CA GLY A 48 6.51 -1.09 4.00
C GLY A 48 5.51 0.07 3.97
N GLY A 49 4.48 -0.01 4.82
CA GLY A 49 3.50 1.03 5.08
C GLY A 49 2.98 0.91 6.51
N LEU A 50 2.22 1.90 6.95
CA LEU A 50 1.65 1.95 8.29
C LEU A 50 0.29 2.67 8.29
N HIS A 51 -0.74 1.96 8.74
CA HIS A 51 -2.03 2.52 9.15
C HIS A 51 -2.13 2.53 10.68
N PHE A 52 -2.32 3.70 11.28
CA PHE A 52 -2.62 3.80 12.72
C PHE A 52 -4.12 3.65 12.92
N HIS A 53 -4.58 2.65 13.67
CA HIS A 53 -5.97 2.56 14.12
C HIS A 53 -6.17 3.41 15.39
N PRO A 54 -7.25 4.20 15.54
CA PRO A 54 -8.41 4.38 14.65
C PRO A 54 -8.22 5.46 13.54
N GLY A 55 -6.99 5.94 13.36
CA GLY A 55 -6.60 7.03 12.48
C GLY A 55 -7.01 6.90 11.00
N THR A 56 -6.85 8.01 10.30
CA THR A 56 -7.28 8.22 8.92
C THR A 56 -6.11 8.33 7.95
N SER A 57 -4.90 7.92 8.34
CA SER A 57 -3.71 8.09 7.53
C SER A 57 -3.04 6.76 7.23
N ILE A 58 -2.73 6.54 5.96
CA ILE A 58 -1.83 5.48 5.50
C ILE A 58 -0.50 6.15 5.17
N VAL A 59 0.58 5.65 5.75
CA VAL A 59 1.93 6.17 5.53
C VAL A 59 2.77 5.12 4.84
N MET A 60 3.25 5.39 3.61
CA MET A 60 4.20 4.49 2.95
C MET A 60 5.64 4.87 3.30
N ASN A 61 6.47 3.86 3.59
CA ASN A 61 7.86 4.10 3.97
C ASN A 61 8.71 4.44 2.74
N THR A 62 9.37 5.59 2.79
CA THR A 62 10.23 6.05 1.69
C THR A 62 11.55 5.28 1.62
N THR A 63 12.00 4.62 2.68
CA THR A 63 13.28 3.89 2.71
C THR A 63 13.31 2.73 1.71
N PRO A 64 12.44 1.70 1.80
CA PRO A 64 12.40 0.62 0.81
C PRO A 64 12.02 1.13 -0.57
N LEU A 65 11.17 2.16 -0.64
CA LEU A 65 10.74 2.75 -1.92
C LEU A 65 11.91 3.38 -2.68
N LYS A 66 12.79 4.14 -2.00
CA LYS A 66 14.00 4.72 -2.60
C LYS A 66 14.93 3.62 -3.14
N MET A 67 15.05 2.49 -2.44
CA MET A 67 15.91 1.37 -2.86
C MET A 67 15.39 0.72 -4.14
N ILE A 68 14.10 0.37 -4.19
CA ILE A 68 13.54 -0.26 -5.40
C ILE A 68 13.47 0.70 -6.59
N LEU A 69 13.30 2.01 -6.35
CA LEU A 69 13.32 3.03 -7.42
C LEU A 69 14.68 3.13 -8.12
N ALA A 70 15.76 2.75 -7.45
CA ALA A 70 17.11 2.78 -8.02
C ALA A 70 17.37 1.60 -8.96
N ASP A 71 16.89 0.41 -8.59
CA ASP A 71 17.39 -0.85 -9.19
C ASP A 71 16.30 -1.70 -9.86
N GLN A 72 15.02 -1.33 -9.80
CA GLN A 72 13.92 -2.16 -10.30
C GLN A 72 13.16 -1.54 -11.47
N SER A 73 12.47 -2.38 -12.24
CA SER A 73 11.60 -1.92 -13.33
C SER A 73 10.37 -1.19 -12.79
N TYR A 74 9.76 -0.37 -13.65
CA TYR A 74 8.55 0.37 -13.28
C TYR A 74 7.44 -0.55 -12.79
N GLU A 75 7.25 -1.69 -13.45
CA GLU A 75 6.22 -2.68 -13.13
C GLU A 75 6.41 -3.24 -11.71
N VAL A 76 7.67 -3.50 -11.32
CA VAL A 76 8.00 -3.98 -9.97
C VAL A 76 7.73 -2.90 -8.92
N ILE A 77 8.15 -1.65 -9.19
CA ILE A 77 7.95 -0.51 -8.29
C ILE A 77 6.45 -0.24 -8.09
N TRP A 78 5.69 -0.23 -9.18
CA TRP A 78 4.26 -0.04 -9.19
C TRP A 78 3.54 -1.16 -8.42
N SER A 79 3.90 -2.41 -8.67
CA SER A 79 3.31 -3.58 -8.02
C SER A 79 3.59 -3.58 -6.51
N TYR A 80 4.81 -3.21 -6.11
CA TYR A 80 5.18 -3.04 -4.71
C TYR A 80 4.31 -1.97 -4.03
N ALA A 81 4.20 -0.78 -4.64
CA ALA A 81 3.40 0.30 -4.08
C ALA A 81 1.92 -0.08 -3.97
N TYR A 82 1.37 -0.70 -5.00
CA TYR A 82 0.00 -1.21 -5.00
C TYR A 82 -0.24 -2.21 -3.87
N HIS A 83 0.65 -3.20 -3.72
CA HIS A 83 0.51 -4.24 -2.70
C HIS A 83 0.54 -3.68 -1.27
N ILE A 84 1.49 -2.78 -0.98
CA ILE A 84 1.58 -2.13 0.34
C ILE A 84 0.32 -1.29 0.62
N LEU A 85 -0.12 -0.48 -0.35
CA LEU A 85 -1.32 0.34 -0.16
C LEU A 85 -2.59 -0.50 0.01
N LEU A 86 -2.69 -1.62 -0.71
CA LEU A 86 -3.79 -2.57 -0.55
C LEU A 86 -3.82 -3.15 0.87
N HIS A 87 -2.68 -3.61 1.37
CA HIS A 87 -2.54 -4.18 2.72
C HIS A 87 -2.96 -3.16 3.80
N GLU A 88 -2.42 -1.95 3.75
CA GLU A 88 -2.77 -0.89 4.71
C GLU A 88 -4.23 -0.42 4.57
N TYR A 89 -4.78 -0.42 3.35
CA TYR A 89 -6.18 -0.09 3.15
C TYR A 89 -7.12 -1.15 3.74
N ILE A 90 -6.79 -2.43 3.63
CA ILE A 90 -7.56 -3.51 4.23
C ILE A 90 -7.54 -3.41 5.77
N HIS A 91 -6.39 -3.09 6.36
CA HIS A 91 -6.32 -2.74 7.79
C HIS A 91 -7.24 -1.58 8.14
N SER A 92 -7.28 -0.53 7.30
CA SER A 92 -8.18 0.60 7.50
C SER A 92 -9.67 0.21 7.43
N LEU A 93 -10.04 -0.89 6.78
CA LEU A 93 -11.41 -1.41 6.76
C LEU A 93 -11.78 -2.22 8.01
N GLY A 94 -10.87 -2.34 8.98
CA GLY A 94 -11.10 -3.03 10.25
C GLY A 94 -10.58 -4.46 10.30
N VAL A 95 -9.83 -4.92 9.29
CA VAL A 95 -9.15 -6.23 9.33
C VAL A 95 -7.86 -6.08 10.15
N ILE A 96 -7.97 -6.19 11.47
CA ILE A 96 -6.84 -5.92 12.39
C ILE A 96 -5.87 -7.11 12.44
N ASN A 97 -6.36 -8.34 12.28
CA ASN A 97 -5.51 -9.52 12.33
C ASN A 97 -4.62 -9.62 11.08
N GLU A 98 -3.30 -9.59 11.28
CA GLU A 98 -2.30 -9.66 10.20
C GLU A 98 -2.46 -10.89 9.29
N ARG A 99 -2.76 -12.06 9.86
CA ARG A 99 -2.91 -13.29 9.08
C ARG A 99 -4.12 -13.17 8.15
N GLN A 100 -5.24 -12.67 8.67
CA GLN A 100 -6.43 -12.42 7.89
C GLN A 100 -6.19 -11.34 6.84
N CYS A 101 -5.51 -10.25 7.19
CA CYS A 101 -5.16 -9.18 6.26
C CYS A 101 -4.37 -9.72 5.06
N ARG A 102 -3.33 -10.53 5.30
CA ARG A 102 -2.53 -11.17 4.24
C ARG A 102 -3.37 -12.05 3.32
N VAL A 103 -4.31 -12.84 3.87
CA VAL A 103 -5.21 -13.68 3.08
C VAL A 103 -6.09 -12.80 2.18
N VAL A 104 -6.75 -11.79 2.75
CA VAL A 104 -7.62 -10.88 1.98
C VAL A 104 -6.83 -10.10 0.92
N THR A 105 -5.65 -9.59 1.26
CA THR A 105 -4.75 -8.91 0.30
C THR A 105 -4.40 -9.82 -0.87
N LYS A 106 -4.10 -11.10 -0.60
CA LYS A 106 -3.81 -12.10 -1.62
C LYS A 106 -5.03 -12.38 -2.50
N GLU A 107 -6.18 -12.67 -1.90
CA GLU A 107 -7.43 -12.95 -2.62
C GLU A 107 -7.84 -11.79 -3.54
N ILE A 108 -7.74 -10.55 -3.06
CA ILE A 108 -8.02 -9.37 -3.90
C ILE A 108 -6.98 -9.26 -5.02
N SER A 109 -5.69 -9.45 -4.74
CA SER A 109 -4.66 -9.40 -5.79
C SER A 109 -4.92 -10.46 -6.88
N GLU A 110 -5.25 -11.68 -6.47
CA GLU A 110 -5.59 -12.79 -7.37
C GLU A 110 -6.87 -12.53 -8.16
N GLU A 111 -7.86 -11.82 -7.60
CA GLU A 111 -9.09 -11.45 -8.31
C GLU A 111 -8.89 -10.30 -9.31
N ILE A 112 -8.01 -9.34 -8.99
CA ILE A 112 -7.77 -8.16 -9.82
C ILE A 112 -6.86 -8.47 -11.02
N PHE A 113 -5.85 -9.33 -10.84
CA PHE A 113 -4.78 -9.56 -11.82
C PHE A 113 -4.77 -10.99 -12.39
N LYS A 114 -5.95 -11.60 -12.55
CA LYS A 114 -6.11 -12.86 -13.28
C LYS A 114 -5.64 -12.75 -14.73
#